data_AF-A0A2N1W282-F1
#
_entry.id   AF-A0A2N1W282-F1
#
_cell.length_a   1.000
_cell.length_b   1.000
_cell.length_c   1.000
_cell.angle_alpha   90.00
_cell.angle_beta   90.00
_cell.angle_gamma   90.00
#
_symmetry.space_group_name_H-M   'P 1'
#
loop_
_entity.id
_entity.type
_entity.pdbx_description
1 polymer ?
#
loop_
_entity_poly.entity_id
_entity_poly.type
_entity_poly.pdbx_seq_one_letter_code
_entity_poly.pdbx_strand_id
1 'polypeptide(L)' 'LEPADYAEWTARLRQQFADVPLVAVLEGGYLPSRLAAGVLATVAALG' A
#
# COMPACT_ATOMS: atom_id res chain seq x y z
N LEU A 1 10.73 -3.10 5.28
CA LEU A 1 9.44 -2.44 5.41
C LEU A 1 8.48 -3.38 6.12
N GLU A 2 7.79 -2.86 7.10
CA GLU A 2 6.69 -3.50 7.79
C GLU A 2 5.37 -3.08 7.14
N PRO A 3 4.27 -3.83 7.33
CA PRO A 3 2.96 -3.48 6.79
C PRO A 3 2.53 -2.02 7.09
N ALA A 4 2.88 -1.51 8.27
CA ALA A 4 2.58 -0.14 8.67
C ALA A 4 3.24 0.92 7.76
N ASP A 5 4.43 0.64 7.23
CA ASP A 5 5.14 1.56 6.34
C ASP A 5 4.36 1.74 5.02
N TYR A 6 3.78 0.65 4.49
CA TYR A 6 2.96 0.69 3.29
C TYR A 6 1.69 1.52 3.50
N ALA A 7 1.01 1.33 4.63
CA ALA A 7 -0.19 2.10 4.96
C ALA A 7 0.13 3.60 5.07
N GLU A 8 1.23 3.95 5.74
CA GLU A 8 1.66 5.35 5.89
C GLU A 8 1.97 6.00 4.54
N TRP A 9 2.73 5.33 3.69
CA TRP A 9 3.08 5.89 2.38
C TRP A 9 1.86 6.02 1.47
N THR A 10 0.98 5.02 1.44
CA THR A 10 -0.27 5.08 0.68
C THR A 10 -1.17 6.22 1.18
N ALA A 11 -1.30 6.41 2.50
CA ALA A 11 -2.07 7.51 3.07
C ALA A 11 -1.51 8.89 2.66
N ARG A 12 -0.17 9.04 2.70
CA ARG A 12 0.49 10.28 2.25
C ARG A 12 0.27 10.55 0.76
N LEU A 13 0.31 9.51 -0.09
CA LEU A 13 0.01 9.65 -1.51
C LEU A 13 -1.45 10.04 -1.74
N ARG A 14 -2.40 9.44 -1.02
CA ARG A 14 -3.82 9.82 -1.07
C ARG A 14 -4.05 11.26 -0.64
N GLN A 15 -3.35 11.74 0.38
CA GLN A 15 -3.42 13.13 0.84
C GLN A 15 -2.86 14.10 -0.21
N GLN A 16 -1.70 13.78 -0.79
CA GLN A 16 -1.04 14.64 -1.77
C GLN A 16 -1.81 14.72 -3.09
N PHE A 17 -2.47 13.64 -3.50
CA PHE A 17 -3.18 13.51 -4.77
C PHE A 17 -4.67 13.22 -4.54
N ALA A 18 -5.32 14.02 -3.70
CA ALA A 18 -6.69 13.77 -3.24
C ALA A 18 -7.72 13.56 -4.37
N ASP A 19 -7.57 14.32 -5.46
CA ASP A 19 -8.50 14.31 -6.60
C ASP A 19 -8.05 13.40 -7.77
N VAL A 20 -6.95 12.66 -7.60
CA VAL A 20 -6.41 11.78 -8.65
C VAL A 20 -6.67 10.32 -8.28
N PRO A 21 -7.23 9.51 -9.20
CA PRO A 21 -7.32 8.06 -8.99
C PRO A 21 -5.94 7.45 -8.78
N LEU A 22 -5.76 6.72 -7.68
CA LEU A 22 -4.53 5.98 -7.41
C LEU A 22 -4.73 4.49 -7.70
N VAL A 23 -3.77 3.89 -8.40
CA VAL A 23 -3.73 2.46 -8.69
C VAL A 23 -2.43 1.90 -8.13
N ALA A 24 -2.51 0.85 -7.31
CA ALA A 24 -1.35 0.09 -6.86
C ALA A 24 -1.17 -1.15 -7.73
N VAL A 25 0.07 -1.38 -8.16
CA VAL A 25 0.46 -2.55 -8.95
C VAL A 25 1.31 -3.47 -8.08
N LEU A 26 0.94 -4.75 -8.02
CA LEU A 26 1.75 -5.76 -7.35
C LEU A 26 2.94 -6.12 -8.24
N GLU A 27 4.14 -5.93 -7.71
CA GLU A 27 5.40 -6.25 -8.37
C GLU A 27 6.03 -7.50 -7.74
N GLY A 28 7.21 -7.38 -7.13
CA GLY A 28 7.91 -8.46 -6.44
C GLY A 28 7.49 -8.65 -4.98
N GLY A 29 7.78 -9.83 -4.43
CA GLY A 29 7.53 -10.18 -3.05
C GLY A 29 7.65 -11.69 -2.84
N TYR A 30 8.79 -12.14 -2.33
CA TYR A 30 9.15 -13.57 -2.36
C TYR A 30 8.89 -14.31 -1.05
N LEU A 31 8.46 -13.58 -0.01
CA LEU A 31 8.05 -14.16 1.27
C LEU A 31 6.51 -14.04 1.38
N PRO A 32 5.74 -15.12 1.15
CA PRO A 32 4.29 -15.03 0.96
C PRO A 32 3.53 -14.39 2.12
N SER A 33 3.88 -14.72 3.36
CA SER A 33 3.22 -14.16 4.54
C SER A 33 3.47 -12.65 4.70
N ARG A 34 4.70 -12.21 4.42
CA ARG A 34 5.06 -10.78 4.47
C ARG A 34 4.43 -10.02 3.31
N LEU A 35 4.42 -10.61 2.11
CA LEU A 35 3.77 -10.03 0.94
C LEU A 35 2.28 -9.82 1.21
N ALA A 36 1.57 -10.85 1.69
CA ALA A 36 0.15 -10.76 1.99
C ALA A 36 -0.14 -9.65 3.02
N ALA A 37 0.64 -9.56 4.10
CA ALA A 37 0.47 -8.53 5.11
C ALA A 37 0.69 -7.11 4.55
N GLY A 38 1.71 -6.92 3.69
CA GLY A 38 1.96 -5.65 3.01
C GLY A 38 0.82 -5.26 2.06
N VAL A 39 0.35 -6.20 1.23
CA VAL A 39 -0.78 -5.98 0.31
C VAL A 39 -2.06 -5.60 1.07
N LEU A 40 -2.38 -6.29 2.16
CA LEU A 40 -3.54 -5.95 2.99
C LEU A 40 -3.45 -4.53 3.55
N ALA A 41 -2.27 -4.11 4.01
CA ALA A 41 -2.06 -2.75 4.49
C ALA A 41 -2.19 -1.69 3.38
N THR A 42 -1.66 -1.95 2.18
CA THR A 42 -1.82 -1.06 1.02
C THR A 42 -3.29 -0.93 0.61
N VAL A 43 -4.01 -2.05 0.48
CA VAL A 43 -5.43 -2.04 0.07
C VAL A 43 -6.28 -1.30 1.10
N ALA A 44 -6.10 -1.57 2.39
CA ALA A 44 -6.83 -0.87 3.44
C ALA A 44 -6.57 0.65 3.45
N ALA A 45 -5.35 1.06 3.11
CA ALA A 45 -4.99 2.49 3.06
C ALA A 45 -5.44 3.20 1.76
N LEU A 46 -5.71 2.46 0.67
CA LEU A 46 -6.24 3.02 -0.57
C LEU A 46 -7.72 3.45 -0.41
N GLY A 47 -8.49 2.70 0.40
CA GLY A 47 -9.92 2.91 0.62
C GLY A 47 -10.78 1.92 -0.15
#